data_AF-A0ABD1Y4A8-F1
#
_entry.id   AF-A0ABD1Y4A8-F1
#
_cell.length_a   1.000
_cell.length_b   1.000
_cell.length_c   1.000
_cell.angle_alpha   90.00
_cell.angle_beta   90.00
_cell.angle_gamma   90.00
#
_symmetry.space_group_name_H-M   'P 1'
#
loop_
_entity.id
_entity.type
_entity.pdbx_description
1 polymer ?
#
loop_
_entity_poly.entity_id
_entity_poly.type
_entity_poly.pdbx_seq_one_letter_code
_entity_poly.pdbx_strand_id
1 'polypeptide(L)'
;MPDSFGTLDKKKVQVPRFKEAGRMMMLTKLEESRFVKNEHTRLFINASRIVATVDDHFLCATLDWWPPSKCNYGWCPWDQAGILDLDLENPMLEQALAGLAPFTVRVGGTLQDLVVYDVGELLSSEPCVPFTFNESALFSYTGGCLRMKRWDDLNQLFMKTGVSVAFGLNALYGRSKSTTQIQVTSPWNPNNAENFIRYTQERAYPVRAWELVGRH
;
A
#
# COMPACT_ATOMS: atom_id res chain seq x y z
N MET A 1 -18.60 -58.06 -31.50
CA MET A 1 -19.75 -57.24 -31.93
C MET A 1 -20.51 -56.82 -30.68
N PRO A 2 -21.04 -55.60 -30.61
CA PRO A 2 -20.39 -54.29 -30.81
C PRO A 2 -20.66 -53.38 -29.57
N ASP A 3 -19.96 -52.26 -29.36
CA ASP A 3 -20.37 -50.87 -29.68
C ASP A 3 -19.43 -49.97 -28.85
N SER A 4 -19.03 -48.73 -29.16
CA SER A 4 -19.19 -47.82 -30.28
C SER A 4 -18.15 -46.71 -30.06
N PHE A 5 -17.26 -46.45 -31.03
CA PHE A 5 -16.32 -45.32 -30.97
C PHE A 5 -17.03 -44.07 -31.49
N GLY A 6 -17.34 -43.14 -30.59
CA GLY A 6 -17.73 -41.78 -30.93
C GLY A 6 -16.49 -40.97 -31.35
N THR A 7 -16.44 -40.58 -32.61
CA THR A 7 -15.48 -39.61 -33.18
C THR A 7 -15.65 -38.23 -32.55
N LEU A 8 -14.57 -37.67 -32.00
CA LEU A 8 -14.50 -36.27 -31.59
C LEU A 8 -13.65 -35.46 -32.58
N ASP A 9 -14.33 -34.46 -33.13
CA ASP A 9 -13.96 -33.55 -34.19
C ASP A 9 -12.72 -32.70 -33.82
N LYS A 10 -11.60 -32.89 -34.55
CA LYS A 10 -10.43 -32.01 -34.41
C LYS A 10 -10.64 -30.77 -35.29
N LYS A 11 -11.30 -29.74 -34.76
CA LYS A 11 -11.24 -28.40 -35.36
C LYS A 11 -9.80 -27.91 -35.35
N LYS A 12 -9.19 -27.86 -36.54
CA LYS A 12 -7.92 -27.16 -36.80
C LYS A 12 -8.15 -25.67 -36.58
N VAL A 13 -7.57 -25.11 -35.53
CA VAL A 13 -7.42 -23.66 -35.40
C VAL A 13 -6.28 -23.23 -36.31
N GLN A 14 -6.60 -22.42 -37.32
CA GLN A 14 -5.68 -21.92 -38.32
C GLN A 14 -5.05 -20.63 -37.78
N VAL A 15 -3.74 -20.67 -37.49
CA VAL A 15 -2.97 -19.52 -37.01
C VAL A 15 -2.55 -18.65 -38.21
N PRO A 16 -2.76 -17.32 -38.20
CA PRO A 16 -2.40 -16.46 -39.33
C PRO A 16 -0.90 -16.40 -39.58
N ARG A 17 -0.53 -16.39 -40.86
CA ARG A 17 0.83 -16.25 -41.39
C ARG A 17 1.29 -14.78 -41.25
N PHE A 18 2.20 -14.50 -40.33
CA PHE A 18 3.06 -13.32 -40.44
C PHE A 18 4.28 -13.69 -41.31
N LYS A 19 4.44 -12.98 -42.43
CA LYS A 19 5.65 -13.04 -43.26
C LYS A 19 6.61 -12.00 -42.72
N GLU A 20 7.74 -12.43 -42.20
CA GLU A 20 8.96 -11.61 -42.16
C GLU A 20 10.19 -12.52 -42.32
N ALA A 21 11.11 -12.05 -43.15
CA ALA A 21 12.28 -12.76 -43.61
C ALA A 21 13.42 -12.66 -42.59
N GLY A 22 14.06 -13.78 -42.26
CA GLY A 22 15.26 -13.79 -41.44
C GLY A 22 15.58 -15.19 -40.93
N ARG A 23 16.60 -15.81 -41.50
CA ARG A 23 17.03 -17.20 -41.25
C ARG A 23 18.05 -17.20 -40.09
N MET A 24 17.79 -17.98 -39.04
CA MET A 24 18.86 -18.64 -38.26
C MET A 24 18.28 -19.91 -37.62
N MET A 25 18.64 -21.06 -38.18
CA MET A 25 18.45 -22.37 -37.53
C MET A 25 19.50 -22.51 -36.44
N MET A 26 19.08 -22.72 -35.19
CA MET A 26 19.87 -23.48 -34.22
C MET A 26 19.08 -24.73 -33.87
N LEU A 27 19.58 -25.88 -34.34
CA LEU A 27 19.17 -27.19 -33.88
C LEU A 27 20.07 -27.57 -32.70
N THR A 28 19.57 -27.41 -31.48
CA THR A 28 20.09 -28.14 -30.32
C THR A 28 19.00 -29.07 -29.82
N LYS A 29 19.20 -30.36 -30.10
CA LYS A 29 18.39 -31.46 -29.60
C LYS A 29 18.67 -31.58 -28.09
N LEU A 30 17.82 -31.01 -27.26
CA LEU A 30 17.79 -31.31 -25.83
C LEU A 30 16.78 -32.44 -25.64
N GLU A 31 17.28 -33.61 -25.27
CA GLU A 31 16.46 -34.75 -24.87
C GLU A 31 15.59 -34.36 -23.67
N GLU A 32 14.29 -34.61 -23.78
CA GLU A 32 13.31 -34.38 -22.72
C GLU A 32 13.62 -35.27 -21.50
N SER A 33 14.14 -34.69 -20.42
CA SER A 33 13.98 -35.28 -19.09
C SER A 33 12.64 -34.83 -18.51
N ARG A 34 11.57 -35.57 -18.79
CA ARG A 34 10.28 -35.43 -18.11
C ARG A 34 10.34 -36.08 -16.73
N PHE A 35 10.63 -35.30 -15.70
CA PHE A 35 10.15 -35.61 -14.35
C PHE A 35 8.71 -35.12 -14.24
N VAL A 36 7.73 -35.94 -14.67
CA VAL A 36 6.34 -35.72 -14.30
C VAL A 36 6.11 -36.46 -12.99
N LYS A 37 6.32 -35.77 -11.87
CA LYS A 37 5.82 -36.26 -10.57
C LYS A 37 4.31 -35.97 -10.57
N ASN A 38 3.51 -36.97 -10.94
CA ASN A 38 2.05 -36.90 -10.81
C ASN A 38 1.67 -37.00 -9.33
N GLU A 39 1.74 -35.88 -8.64
CA GLU A 39 1.18 -35.76 -7.29
C GLU A 39 -0.33 -35.59 -7.42
N HIS A 40 -1.07 -36.62 -7.00
CA HIS A 40 -2.52 -36.58 -6.95
C HIS A 40 -2.97 -36.03 -5.59
N THR A 41 -3.36 -34.77 -5.55
CA THR A 41 -3.97 -34.14 -4.37
C THR A 41 -5.49 -34.25 -4.44
N ARG A 42 -6.12 -34.68 -3.34
CA ARG A 42 -7.59 -34.67 -3.20
C ARG A 42 -8.01 -33.44 -2.41
N LEU A 43 -8.85 -32.60 -3.03
CA LEU A 43 -9.47 -31.43 -2.40
C LEU A 43 -10.90 -31.80 -1.96
N PHE A 44 -11.22 -31.54 -0.69
CA PHE A 44 -12.59 -31.66 -0.16
C PHE A 44 -13.11 -30.26 0.19
N ILE A 45 -14.18 -29.84 -0.50
CA ILE A 45 -14.86 -28.57 -0.24
C ILE A 45 -16.14 -28.86 0.53
N ASN A 46 -16.24 -28.39 1.77
CA ASN A 46 -17.46 -28.51 2.55
C ASN A 46 -18.29 -27.22 2.44
N ALA A 47 -19.30 -27.22 1.56
CA ALA A 47 -20.22 -26.10 1.38
C ALA A 47 -21.42 -26.11 2.35
N SER A 48 -21.54 -27.11 3.24
CA SER A 48 -22.67 -27.23 4.18
C SER A 48 -22.55 -26.35 5.43
N ARG A 49 -21.39 -25.72 5.65
CA ARG A 49 -21.10 -24.91 6.83
C ARG A 49 -20.28 -23.68 6.45
N ILE A 50 -20.72 -22.52 6.91
CA ILE A 50 -19.93 -21.28 6.89
C ILE A 50 -18.98 -21.30 8.09
N VAL A 51 -17.68 -21.07 7.86
CA VAL A 51 -16.65 -21.03 8.92
C VAL A 51 -16.43 -19.62 9.43
N ALA A 52 -16.48 -18.64 8.53
CA ALA A 52 -16.39 -17.22 8.83
C ALA A 52 -16.99 -16.41 7.67
N THR A 53 -17.36 -15.16 7.97
CA THR A 53 -17.72 -14.14 6.98
C THR A 53 -16.59 -13.12 6.91
N VAL A 54 -16.25 -12.66 5.72
CA VAL A 54 -15.28 -11.59 5.50
C VAL A 54 -16.00 -10.26 5.29
N ASP A 55 -15.40 -9.17 5.73
CA ASP A 55 -15.92 -7.81 5.52
C ASP A 55 -15.89 -7.45 4.04
N ASP A 56 -16.78 -6.56 3.59
CA ASP A 56 -16.76 -6.07 2.21
C ASP A 56 -15.42 -5.38 1.88
N HIS A 57 -14.72 -4.83 2.88
CA HIS A 57 -13.37 -4.27 2.74
C HIS A 57 -12.28 -5.27 3.15
N PHE A 58 -12.46 -6.56 2.88
CA PHE A 58 -11.46 -7.59 3.16
C PHE A 58 -10.12 -7.30 2.49
N LEU A 59 -10.14 -6.69 1.30
CA LEU A 59 -8.95 -6.22 0.62
C LEU A 59 -8.45 -4.92 1.27
N CYS A 60 -7.14 -4.87 1.53
CA CYS A 60 -6.47 -3.70 2.06
C CYS A 60 -5.14 -3.46 1.34
N ALA A 61 -4.75 -2.19 1.23
CA ALA A 61 -3.40 -1.80 0.81
C ALA A 61 -2.82 -0.78 1.79
N THR A 62 -1.53 -0.52 1.70
CA THR A 62 -0.83 0.46 2.55
C THR A 62 -0.24 1.58 1.70
N LEU A 63 -0.41 2.83 2.14
CA LEU A 63 0.37 3.98 1.65
C LEU A 63 1.33 4.41 2.76
N ASP A 64 2.63 4.45 2.43
CA ASP A 64 3.70 4.75 3.39
C ASP A 64 4.11 6.24 3.31
N TRP A 65 4.94 6.66 4.26
CA TRP A 65 5.41 8.03 4.47
C TRP A 65 6.79 8.29 3.90
N TRP A 66 7.49 7.27 3.39
CA TRP A 66 8.87 7.41 2.93
C TRP A 66 8.99 8.45 1.80
N PRO A 67 9.91 9.42 1.94
CA PRO A 67 10.16 10.39 0.89
C PRO A 67 10.94 9.76 -0.29
N PRO A 68 10.92 10.39 -1.48
CA PRO A 68 11.69 9.96 -2.65
C PRO A 68 13.20 9.80 -2.36
N SER A 69 13.72 10.58 -1.41
CA SER A 69 15.12 10.54 -0.98
C SER A 69 15.50 9.28 -0.21
N LYS A 70 14.54 8.41 0.15
CA LYS A 70 14.82 7.18 0.88
C LYS A 70 15.45 6.12 -0.03
N CYS A 71 16.73 5.84 0.21
CA CYS A 71 17.47 4.79 -0.46
C CYS A 71 17.90 3.68 0.53
N ASN A 72 17.93 2.43 0.06
CA ASN A 72 18.41 1.24 0.74
C ASN A 72 19.48 0.59 -0.14
N TYR A 73 20.70 0.44 0.37
CA TYR A 73 21.79 -0.24 -0.36
C TYR A 73 22.04 0.32 -1.77
N GLY A 74 21.88 1.63 -1.96
CA GLY A 74 22.04 2.30 -3.26
C GLY A 74 20.80 2.27 -4.18
N TRP A 75 19.69 1.66 -3.75
CA TRP A 75 18.42 1.63 -4.48
C TRP A 75 17.39 2.53 -3.80
N CYS A 76 16.71 3.39 -4.55
CA CYS A 76 15.71 4.34 -4.03
C CYS A 76 14.32 3.93 -4.54
N PRO A 77 13.68 2.92 -3.92
CA PRO A 77 12.48 2.28 -4.50
C PRO A 77 11.22 3.13 -4.34
N TRP A 78 11.28 4.20 -3.54
CA TRP A 78 10.08 4.96 -3.18
C TRP A 78 9.67 5.94 -4.25
N ASP A 79 10.61 6.61 -4.93
CA ASP A 79 10.28 7.65 -5.93
C ASP A 79 9.09 8.52 -5.45
N GLN A 80 8.01 8.63 -6.23
CA GLN A 80 6.77 9.33 -5.84
C GLN A 80 5.70 8.40 -5.23
N ALA A 81 6.06 7.30 -4.57
CA ALA A 81 5.09 6.36 -3.98
C ALA A 81 4.67 6.73 -2.55
N GLY A 82 5.39 7.64 -1.89
CA GLY A 82 5.05 8.11 -0.55
C GLY A 82 3.79 8.99 -0.55
N ILE A 83 3.01 8.95 0.51
CA ILE A 83 1.72 9.68 0.59
C ILE A 83 1.85 11.19 0.40
N LEU A 84 3.02 11.77 0.70
CA LEU A 84 3.27 13.20 0.49
C LEU A 84 3.59 13.55 -0.97
N ASP A 85 4.08 12.59 -1.74
CA ASP A 85 4.66 12.80 -3.08
C ASP A 85 3.87 12.11 -4.20
N LEU A 86 2.95 11.20 -3.86
CA LEU A 86 2.08 10.48 -4.79
C LEU A 86 1.37 11.42 -5.79
N ASP A 87 1.51 11.10 -7.07
CA ASP A 87 0.78 11.77 -8.15
C ASP A 87 -0.70 11.36 -8.10
N LEU A 88 -1.53 12.26 -7.56
CA LEU A 88 -2.97 12.04 -7.39
C LEU A 88 -3.75 12.27 -8.68
N GLU A 89 -3.12 12.82 -9.72
CA GLU A 89 -3.72 13.03 -11.04
C GLU A 89 -3.47 11.84 -11.98
N ASN A 90 -2.73 10.83 -11.52
CA ASN A 90 -2.41 9.66 -12.32
C ASN A 90 -3.67 8.81 -12.63
N PRO A 91 -4.09 8.68 -13.90
CA PRO A 91 -5.31 7.97 -14.26
C PRO A 91 -5.24 6.46 -13.97
N MET A 92 -4.03 5.86 -14.00
CA MET A 92 -3.86 4.45 -13.66
C MET A 92 -4.06 4.21 -12.16
N LEU A 93 -3.59 5.13 -11.31
CA LEU A 93 -3.82 5.05 -9.86
C LEU A 93 -5.31 5.14 -9.56
N GLU A 94 -6.00 6.13 -10.12
CA GLU A 94 -7.45 6.29 -9.94
C GLU A 94 -8.23 5.03 -10.37
N GLN A 95 -7.94 4.50 -11.56
CA GLN A 95 -8.58 3.28 -12.06
C GLN A 95 -8.29 2.06 -11.19
N ALA A 96 -7.06 1.92 -10.69
CA ALA A 96 -6.69 0.83 -9.80
C ALA A 96 -7.44 0.91 -8.46
N LEU A 97 -7.53 2.10 -7.87
CA LEU A 97 -8.29 2.31 -6.63
C LEU A 97 -9.78 2.01 -6.83
N ALA A 98 -10.39 2.53 -7.90
CA ALA A 98 -11.79 2.30 -8.22
C ALA A 98 -12.08 0.81 -8.53
N GLY A 99 -11.16 0.12 -9.20
CA GLY A 99 -11.33 -1.30 -9.55
C GLY A 99 -11.20 -2.26 -8.36
N LEU A 100 -10.57 -1.81 -7.26
CA LEU A 100 -10.46 -2.59 -6.02
C LEU A 100 -11.56 -2.27 -5.01
N ALA A 101 -12.34 -1.20 -5.21
CA ALA A 101 -13.39 -0.82 -4.29
C ALA A 101 -14.51 -1.87 -4.19
N PRO A 102 -15.11 -2.08 -3.00
CA PRO A 102 -14.75 -1.45 -1.72
C PRO A 102 -13.48 -2.05 -1.11
N PHE A 103 -12.54 -1.20 -0.70
CA PHE A 103 -11.33 -1.65 0.00
C PHE A 103 -10.78 -0.55 0.92
N THR A 104 -9.92 -0.93 1.86
CA THR A 104 -9.33 0.01 2.82
C THR A 104 -7.88 0.31 2.47
N VAL A 105 -7.54 1.60 2.38
CA VAL A 105 -6.15 2.04 2.36
C VAL A 105 -5.73 2.40 3.78
N ARG A 106 -4.70 1.71 4.28
CA ARG A 106 -4.02 2.09 5.51
C ARG A 106 -2.93 3.13 5.18
N VAL A 107 -3.10 4.34 5.68
CA VAL A 107 -2.06 5.38 5.68
C VAL A 107 -1.25 5.23 6.95
N GLY A 108 0.00 4.80 6.83
CA GLY A 108 0.81 4.49 7.99
C GLY A 108 2.19 3.96 7.59
N GLY A 109 3.05 3.75 8.57
CA GLY A 109 4.40 3.30 8.29
C GLY A 109 5.35 3.64 9.43
N THR A 110 6.64 3.43 9.21
CA THR A 110 7.67 3.71 10.22
C THR A 110 7.74 5.21 10.54
N LEU A 111 7.66 6.08 9.54
CA LEU A 111 7.80 7.53 9.76
C LEU A 111 6.52 8.21 10.30
N GLN A 112 5.41 7.49 10.49
CA GLN A 112 4.16 8.08 10.96
C GLN A 112 4.31 8.81 12.31
N ASP A 113 5.17 8.28 13.19
CA ASP A 113 5.46 8.82 14.52
C ASP A 113 6.36 10.08 14.48
N LEU A 114 6.70 10.57 13.29
CA LEU A 114 7.40 11.84 13.10
C LEU A 114 6.51 12.91 12.45
N VAL A 115 5.38 12.52 11.87
CA VAL A 115 4.54 13.43 11.07
C VAL A 115 3.81 14.41 11.97
N VAL A 116 4.00 15.70 11.70
CA VAL A 116 3.18 16.78 12.23
C VAL A 116 2.04 17.09 11.27
N TYR A 117 0.82 17.25 11.77
CA TYR A 117 -0.33 17.69 10.98
C TYR A 117 -0.41 19.22 11.00
N ASP A 118 -0.45 19.87 9.84
CA ASP A 118 -0.43 21.34 9.71
C ASP A 118 -1.79 21.99 10.05
N VAL A 119 -2.25 21.80 11.29
CA VAL A 119 -3.58 22.22 11.72
C VAL A 119 -3.61 22.60 13.20
N GLY A 120 -4.34 23.67 13.49
CA GLY A 120 -4.39 24.28 14.81
C GLY A 120 -3.06 24.93 15.20
N GLU A 121 -2.86 25.15 16.49
CA GLU A 121 -1.61 25.68 17.02
C GLU A 121 -0.58 24.55 17.20
N LEU A 122 0.58 24.69 16.56
CA LEU A 122 1.67 23.73 16.64
C LEU A 122 2.64 24.09 17.76
N LEU A 123 3.21 23.08 18.42
CA LEU A 123 4.33 23.27 19.32
C LEU A 123 5.53 23.85 18.57
N SER A 124 6.17 24.89 19.11
CA SER A 124 7.37 25.48 18.49
C SER A 124 8.53 24.48 18.36
N SER A 125 8.54 23.43 19.19
CA SER A 125 9.53 22.34 19.13
C SER A 125 9.24 21.29 18.05
N GLU A 126 8.02 21.25 17.51
CA GLU A 126 7.60 20.31 16.46
C GLU A 126 6.95 21.07 15.30
N PRO A 127 7.74 21.88 14.55
CA PRO A 127 7.23 22.63 13.41
C PRO A 127 6.89 21.70 12.24
N CYS A 128 5.91 22.09 11.42
CA CYS A 128 5.56 21.35 10.21
C CYS A 128 6.60 21.61 9.10
N VAL A 129 7.65 20.79 9.09
CA VAL A 129 8.74 20.85 8.09
C VAL A 129 8.86 19.54 7.33
N PRO A 130 9.36 19.54 6.08
CA PRO A 130 9.55 18.31 5.31
C PRO A 130 10.46 17.30 6.01
N PHE A 131 10.33 16.03 5.63
CA PHE A 131 11.26 15.00 6.07
C PHE A 131 12.68 15.34 5.64
N THR A 132 13.61 15.24 6.59
CA THR A 132 15.04 15.44 6.36
C THR A 132 15.79 14.23 6.88
N PHE A 133 16.69 13.67 6.06
CA PHE A 133 17.53 12.56 6.46
C PHE A 133 18.50 13.00 7.56
N ASN A 134 18.54 12.24 8.64
CA ASN A 134 19.47 12.44 9.74
C ASN A 134 19.78 11.08 10.36
N GLU A 135 20.96 10.53 10.05
CA GLU A 135 21.37 9.19 10.46
C GLU A 135 21.26 8.93 11.97
N SER A 136 21.52 9.95 12.80
CA SER A 136 21.49 9.85 14.26
C SER A 136 20.09 10.02 14.88
N ALA A 137 19.08 10.37 14.07
CA ALA A 137 17.71 10.52 14.52
C ALA A 137 16.95 9.19 14.54
N LEU A 138 15.84 9.15 15.27
CA LEU A 138 14.90 8.03 15.23
C LEU A 138 14.46 7.78 13.78
N PHE A 139 14.52 6.52 13.34
CA PHE A 139 14.26 6.10 11.96
C PHE A 139 15.17 6.72 10.89
N SER A 140 16.26 7.37 11.29
CA SER A 140 17.16 8.15 10.44
C SER A 140 16.52 9.35 9.75
N TYR A 141 15.43 9.90 10.31
CA TYR A 141 14.75 11.08 9.78
C TYR A 141 14.32 12.04 10.88
N THR A 142 14.21 13.32 10.52
CA THR A 142 13.58 14.37 11.32
C THR A 142 12.53 15.09 10.50
N GLY A 143 11.64 15.83 11.16
CA GLY A 143 10.53 16.51 10.49
C GLY A 143 9.48 15.52 10.00
N GLY A 144 8.75 15.89 8.95
CA GLY A 144 7.55 15.21 8.50
C GLY A 144 6.35 16.12 8.70
N CYS A 145 5.65 16.44 7.62
CA CYS A 145 4.58 17.42 7.63
C CYS A 145 3.47 17.00 6.68
N LEU A 146 2.29 16.66 7.21
CA LEU A 146 1.08 16.52 6.42
C LEU A 146 0.35 17.86 6.41
N ARG A 147 0.48 18.59 5.31
CA ARG A 147 -0.30 19.82 5.09
C ARG A 147 -1.75 19.49 4.82
N MET A 148 -2.67 20.28 5.36
CA MET A 148 -4.11 20.03 5.20
C MET A 148 -4.56 20.05 3.74
N LYS A 149 -3.96 20.89 2.89
CA LYS A 149 -4.22 20.82 1.43
C LYS A 149 -3.91 19.43 0.86
N ARG A 150 -2.77 18.83 1.22
CA ARG A 150 -2.41 17.50 0.74
C ARG A 150 -3.40 16.45 1.24
N TRP A 151 -3.84 16.58 2.50
CA TRP A 151 -4.89 15.72 3.06
C TRP A 151 -6.22 15.87 2.32
N ASP A 152 -6.61 17.09 1.97
CA ASP A 152 -7.82 17.36 1.18
C ASP A 152 -7.72 16.73 -0.21
N ASP A 153 -6.60 16.90 -0.91
CA ASP A 153 -6.37 16.34 -2.24
C ASP A 153 -6.44 14.79 -2.22
N LEU A 154 -5.84 14.16 -1.20
CA LEU A 154 -5.90 12.70 -0.99
C LEU A 154 -7.34 12.21 -0.79
N ASN A 155 -8.11 12.89 0.06
CA ASN A 155 -9.48 12.48 0.34
C ASN A 155 -10.42 12.73 -0.83
N GLN A 156 -10.15 13.74 -1.67
CA GLN A 156 -10.87 13.88 -2.94
C GLN A 156 -10.71 12.64 -3.82
N LEU A 157 -9.47 12.12 -3.95
CA LEU A 157 -9.22 10.87 -4.67
C LEU A 157 -9.92 9.68 -4.01
N PHE A 158 -9.83 9.53 -2.69
CA PHE A 158 -10.44 8.40 -1.97
C PHE A 158 -11.97 8.40 -2.08
N MET A 159 -12.62 9.55 -1.90
CA MET A 159 -14.06 9.69 -2.08
C MET A 159 -14.47 9.41 -3.53
N LYS A 160 -13.70 9.91 -4.51
CA LYS A 160 -13.95 9.67 -5.94
C LYS A 160 -13.88 8.19 -6.30
N THR A 161 -13.00 7.44 -5.64
CA THR A 161 -12.71 6.03 -5.94
C THR A 161 -13.43 5.04 -5.03
N GLY A 162 -14.23 5.50 -4.06
CA GLY A 162 -14.95 4.63 -3.12
C GLY A 162 -14.04 3.94 -2.09
N VAL A 163 -12.86 4.51 -1.83
CA VAL A 163 -11.88 3.99 -0.89
C VAL A 163 -12.16 4.47 0.53
N SER A 164 -12.10 3.55 1.49
CA SER A 164 -12.08 3.88 2.91
C SER A 164 -10.65 4.00 3.43
N VAL A 165 -10.43 4.81 4.46
CA VAL A 165 -9.09 5.06 5.02
C VAL A 165 -8.99 4.56 6.47
N ALA A 166 -7.90 3.86 6.78
CA ALA A 166 -7.40 3.68 8.15
C ALA A 166 -6.13 4.52 8.31
N PHE A 167 -6.06 5.38 9.33
CA PHE A 167 -4.95 6.34 9.45
C PHE A 167 -4.14 6.13 10.74
N GLY A 168 -2.82 6.01 10.61
CA GLY A 168 -1.85 5.93 11.71
C GLY A 168 -1.48 7.30 12.28
N LEU A 169 -1.87 7.55 13.53
CA LEU A 169 -1.57 8.76 14.28
C LEU A 169 -0.14 8.75 14.82
N ASN A 170 0.46 9.95 14.91
CA ASN A 170 1.78 10.16 15.49
C ASN A 170 1.73 9.94 17.01
N ALA A 171 2.27 8.81 17.47
CA ALA A 171 2.30 8.45 18.89
C ALA A 171 3.44 9.12 19.67
N LEU A 172 4.30 9.93 19.02
CA LEU A 172 5.43 10.62 19.64
C LEU A 172 5.30 12.14 19.69
N TYR A 173 4.19 12.72 19.22
CA TYR A 173 4.00 14.17 19.26
C TYR A 173 4.04 14.71 20.71
N GLY A 174 4.87 15.73 20.93
CA GLY A 174 5.10 16.35 22.24
C GLY A 174 5.92 15.48 23.21
N ARG A 175 6.42 14.32 22.76
CA ARG A 175 7.21 13.42 23.60
C ARG A 175 8.70 13.72 23.52
N SER A 176 9.39 13.62 24.66
CA SER A 176 10.85 13.69 24.68
C SER A 176 11.44 12.46 24.01
N LYS A 177 12.20 12.68 22.94
CA LYS A 177 12.89 11.67 22.14
C LYS A 177 14.36 11.72 22.52
N SER A 178 14.85 10.79 23.34
CA SER A 178 16.30 10.68 23.55
C SER A 178 16.95 10.13 22.28
N THR A 179 18.02 10.78 21.81
CA THR A 179 18.78 10.36 20.63
C THR A 179 19.67 9.15 20.89
N THR A 180 19.88 8.79 22.16
CA THR A 180 20.85 7.76 22.58
C THR A 180 20.21 6.55 23.23
N GLN A 181 18.96 6.67 23.69
CA GLN A 181 18.19 5.58 24.26
C GLN A 181 16.77 5.71 23.71
N ILE A 182 16.19 4.60 23.27
CA ILE A 182 14.78 4.48 22.88
C ILE A 182 13.93 4.59 24.17
N GLN A 183 13.99 5.73 24.84
CA GLN A 183 13.27 6.03 26.06
C GLN A 183 12.44 7.27 25.80
N VAL A 184 11.14 7.01 25.70
CA VAL A 184 10.11 8.02 25.53
C VAL A 184 9.55 8.30 26.92
N THR A 185 9.94 9.42 27.51
CA THR A 185 9.78 9.64 28.96
C THR A 185 8.64 10.59 29.33
N SER A 186 8.08 11.35 28.38
CA SER A 186 6.99 12.28 28.64
C SER A 186 5.63 11.82 28.09
N PRO A 187 4.50 12.32 28.64
CA PRO A 187 3.17 12.01 28.14
C PRO A 187 3.00 12.42 26.68
N TRP A 188 2.16 11.67 25.94
CA TRP A 188 1.77 12.05 24.58
C TRP A 188 0.91 13.31 24.62
N ASN A 189 1.18 14.28 23.74
CA ASN A 189 0.32 15.44 23.56
C ASN A 189 -0.70 15.14 22.45
N PRO A 190 -1.99 14.97 22.77
CA PRO A 190 -2.99 14.58 21.78
C PRO A 190 -3.45 15.74 20.90
N ASN A 191 -3.13 17.00 21.21
CA ASN A 191 -3.74 18.17 20.56
C ASN A 191 -3.58 18.18 19.04
N ASN A 192 -2.41 17.78 18.51
CA ASN A 192 -2.20 17.74 17.07
C ASN A 192 -3.07 16.66 16.40
N ALA A 193 -3.17 15.47 17.00
CA ALA A 193 -4.05 14.41 16.53
C ALA A 193 -5.53 14.80 16.67
N GLU A 194 -5.94 15.42 17.78
CA GLU A 194 -7.31 15.89 17.99
C GLU A 194 -7.71 16.92 16.94
N ASN A 195 -6.86 17.92 16.67
CA ASN A 195 -7.11 18.93 15.65
C ASN A 195 -7.19 18.32 14.24
N PHE A 196 -6.35 17.33 13.95
CA PHE A 196 -6.40 16.60 12.68
C PHE A 196 -7.67 15.76 12.51
N ILE A 197 -8.08 15.02 13.55
CA ILE A 197 -9.31 14.24 13.55
C ILE A 197 -10.52 15.17 13.39
N ARG A 198 -10.55 16.29 14.13
CA ARG A 198 -11.61 17.30 14.05
C ARG A 198 -11.72 17.87 12.63
N TYR A 199 -10.60 18.30 12.05
CA TYR A 199 -10.53 18.81 10.68
C TYR A 199 -11.08 17.80 9.65
N THR A 200 -10.73 16.52 9.85
CA THR A 200 -11.16 15.41 9.00
C THR A 200 -12.66 15.13 9.13
N GLN A 201 -13.18 15.14 10.36
CA GLN A 201 -14.61 14.93 10.64
C GLN A 201 -15.49 16.07 10.11
N GLU A 202 -15.07 17.32 10.29
CA GLU A 202 -15.79 18.51 9.78
C GLU A 202 -15.95 18.50 8.26
N ARG A 203 -15.07 17.78 7.54
CA ARG A 203 -15.11 17.59 6.08
C ARG A 203 -15.79 16.31 5.63
N ALA A 204 -16.25 15.48 6.56
CA ALA A 204 -16.86 14.18 6.28
C ALA A 204 -15.98 13.25 5.43
N TYR A 205 -14.66 13.27 5.65
CA TYR A 205 -13.72 12.38 4.95
C TYR A 205 -13.86 10.92 5.42
N PRO A 206 -13.66 9.93 4.51
CA PRO A 206 -14.00 8.51 4.72
C PRO A 206 -12.97 7.75 5.58
N VAL A 207 -12.58 8.31 6.73
CA VAL A 207 -11.70 7.62 7.69
C VAL A 207 -12.52 6.71 8.58
N ARG A 208 -12.37 5.39 8.40
CA ARG A 208 -13.08 4.35 9.15
C ARG A 208 -12.38 3.95 10.45
N ALA A 209 -11.07 4.20 10.55
CA ALA A 209 -10.27 3.81 11.69
C ALA A 209 -9.09 4.75 11.92
N TRP A 210 -8.78 4.95 13.20
CA TRP A 210 -7.60 5.65 13.67
C TRP A 210 -6.73 4.66 14.44
N GLU A 211 -5.48 4.52 14.04
CA GLU A 211 -4.51 3.68 14.72
C GLU A 211 -3.58 4.57 15.55
N LEU A 212 -3.32 4.20 16.80
CA LEU A 212 -2.27 4.80 17.61
C LEU A 212 -1.26 3.70 17.94
N VAL A 213 -0.28 3.53 17.06
CA VAL A 213 0.73 2.49 17.19
C VAL A 213 2.09 3.14 17.20
N GLY A 214 2.71 3.14 18.38
CA GLY A 214 4.09 3.53 18.53
C GLY A 214 5.02 2.35 18.29
N ARG A 215 5.85 2.41 17.24
CA ARG A 215 7.05 1.55 17.19
C ARG A 215 8.17 2.33 17.86
N HIS A 216 8.30 2.14 19.18
CA HIS A 216 9.34 2.78 19.98
C HIS A 216 10.34 1.70 20.33
#